data_AF-A0A9D2GQA0-F1
#
_entry.id   AF-A0A9D2GQA0-F1
#
_cell.length_a   1.000
_cell.length_b   1.000
_cell.length_c   1.000
_cell.angle_alpha   90.00
_cell.angle_beta   90.00
_cell.angle_gamma   90.00
#
_symmetry.space_group_name_H-M   'P 1'
#
loop_
_entity.id
_entity.type
_entity.pdbx_description
1 polymer ?
#
loop_
_entity_poly.entity_id
_entity_poly.type
_entity_poly.pdbx_seq_one_letter_code
_entity_poly.pdbx_strand_id
1 'polypeptide(L)'
;MTRRLLPALISALLMLAFTPWNAQAQNVTDTDFYQEGDKVAVTFHLDRNANIYLYVSTDGGDTFKGPLKNVTGDAGENVTAGRCRILWDPIAEYGGITGDNICFQIKAYPGKDSRRKYASSSSSKSSKSFKRNKFVRFGMGIGLGGLMIEDEDKSVLTFSVPMEISLGRVDQRLNFAVGETFSFMKNTVQFTTVGIFRLRAFELMYIGVGGGLNINVYTSPEGFLGQYLDVDTDNVSDLIDTHEMMFDSLISGAVIAEAGLTLDSFDLALNYKYDFMNIPEYTLKGTVSVTLKYYF
;
A
#
# COMPACT_ATOMS: atom_id res chain seq x y z
N MET A 1 18.64 -14.24 -35.20
CA MET A 1 19.46 -13.51 -34.19
C MET A 1 18.67 -13.05 -32.95
N THR A 2 17.42 -13.49 -32.74
CA THR A 2 16.48 -12.90 -31.74
C THR A 2 16.21 -13.75 -30.49
N ARG A 3 16.66 -15.02 -30.43
CA ARG A 3 16.32 -15.95 -29.32
C ARG A 3 17.09 -15.72 -28.01
N ARG A 4 18.08 -14.81 -27.96
CA ARG A 4 18.90 -14.55 -26.77
C ARG A 4 18.56 -13.26 -26.02
N LEU A 5 17.71 -12.40 -26.59
CA LEU A 5 17.38 -11.09 -26.00
C LEU A 5 16.30 -11.20 -24.92
N LEU A 6 15.34 -12.11 -25.06
CA LEU A 6 14.22 -12.29 -24.11
C LEU A 6 14.68 -12.67 -22.68
N PRO A 7 15.57 -13.68 -22.47
CA PRO A 7 16.01 -14.01 -21.12
C PRO A 7 16.91 -12.92 -20.52
N ALA A 8 17.66 -12.18 -21.34
CA ALA A 8 18.47 -11.06 -20.89
C ALA A 8 17.60 -9.89 -20.40
N LEU A 9 16.48 -9.63 -21.07
CA LEU A 9 15.53 -8.57 -20.69
C LEU A 9 14.77 -8.92 -19.40
N ILE A 10 14.38 -10.20 -19.24
CA ILE A 10 13.75 -10.70 -18.01
C ILE A 10 14.74 -10.67 -16.84
N SER A 11 15.99 -11.07 -17.07
CA SER A 11 17.05 -11.01 -16.05
C SER A 11 17.39 -9.57 -15.63
N ALA A 12 17.41 -8.63 -16.57
CA ALA A 12 17.59 -7.21 -16.29
C ALA A 12 16.41 -6.62 -15.49
N LEU A 13 15.18 -7.03 -15.81
CA LEU A 13 13.97 -6.61 -15.08
C LEU A 13 13.96 -7.17 -13.64
N LEU A 14 14.43 -8.40 -13.44
CA LEU A 14 14.55 -9.03 -12.12
C LEU A 14 15.66 -8.39 -11.26
N MET A 15 16.77 -7.95 -11.87
CA MET A 15 17.82 -7.24 -11.12
C MET A 15 17.41 -5.82 -10.67
N LEU A 16 16.51 -5.16 -11.41
CA LEU A 16 15.91 -3.88 -10.99
C LEU A 16 14.94 -4.04 -9.80
N ALA A 17 14.37 -5.22 -9.59
CA ALA A 17 13.47 -5.51 -8.48
C ALA A 17 14.19 -5.78 -7.13
N PHE A 18 15.50 -6.05 -7.16
CA PHE A 18 16.29 -6.42 -5.98
C PHE A 18 17.28 -5.34 -5.52
N THR A 19 17.19 -4.11 -6.03
CA THR A 19 18.01 -3.03 -5.46
C THR A 19 17.53 -2.75 -4.02
N PRO A 20 18.40 -2.88 -3.00
CA PRO A 20 18.03 -2.52 -1.64
C PRO A 20 17.76 -1.02 -1.61
N TRP A 21 16.49 -0.63 -1.64
CA TRP A 21 16.08 0.72 -1.29
C TRP A 21 16.40 0.90 0.19
N ASN A 22 17.54 1.50 0.48
CA ASN A 22 17.84 2.01 1.80
C ASN A 22 16.73 3.01 2.15
N ALA A 23 15.80 2.58 2.99
CA ALA A 23 14.87 3.45 3.64
C ALA A 23 15.70 4.39 4.52
N GLN A 24 15.95 5.61 4.03
CA GLN A 24 16.53 6.67 4.83
C GLN A 24 15.49 7.06 5.88
N ALA A 25 15.57 6.38 7.03
CA ALA A 25 14.93 6.81 8.25
C ALA A 25 15.51 8.17 8.65
N GLN A 26 14.72 8.96 9.36
CA GLN A 26 14.97 10.34 9.77
C GLN A 26 16.43 10.58 10.22
N ASN A 27 17.15 11.38 9.43
CA ASN A 27 18.59 11.61 9.53
C ASN A 27 18.91 12.67 10.59
N VAL A 28 19.49 12.19 11.69
CA VAL A 28 20.42 12.98 12.50
C VAL A 28 21.80 12.65 11.95
N THR A 29 22.53 13.65 11.46
CA THR A 29 23.85 13.48 10.83
C THR A 29 24.88 14.39 11.50
N ASP A 30 26.16 14.21 11.16
CA ASP A 30 27.27 15.04 11.67
C ASP A 30 27.29 15.18 13.20
N THR A 31 27.08 14.06 13.91
CA THR A 31 27.05 14.03 15.38
C THR A 31 28.45 14.07 15.95
N ASP A 32 28.71 15.03 16.83
CA ASP A 32 29.96 15.14 17.59
C ASP A 32 29.66 15.62 19.01
N PHE A 33 30.60 15.42 19.93
CA PHE A 33 30.49 15.96 21.28
C PHE A 33 31.84 16.32 21.86
N TYR A 34 31.86 17.35 22.70
CA TYR A 34 33.06 17.82 23.39
C TYR A 34 32.70 18.41 24.75
N GLN A 35 33.71 18.47 25.62
CA GLN A 35 33.55 19.06 26.94
C GLN A 35 33.68 20.59 26.84
N GLU A 36 32.77 21.30 27.50
CA GLU A 36 32.76 22.75 27.62
C GLU A 36 32.62 23.12 29.10
N GLY A 37 33.77 23.28 29.76
CA GLY A 37 33.82 23.46 31.22
C GLY A 37 33.39 22.19 31.96
N ASP A 38 32.39 22.34 32.83
CA ASP A 38 31.76 21.25 33.59
C ASP A 38 30.60 20.56 32.84
N LYS A 39 30.28 21.03 31.63
CA LYS A 39 29.19 20.54 30.79
C LYS A 39 29.70 19.83 29.55
N VAL A 40 28.81 19.08 28.90
CA VAL A 40 29.09 18.39 27.63
C VAL A 40 28.20 18.99 26.54
N ALA A 41 28.84 19.48 25.47
CA ALA A 41 28.15 19.96 24.28
C ALA A 41 28.06 18.83 23.26
N VAL A 42 26.85 18.54 22.79
CA VAL A 42 26.56 17.58 21.72
C VAL A 42 26.02 18.36 20.52
N THR A 43 26.69 18.25 19.38
CA THR A 43 26.33 18.93 18.13
C THR A 43 25.86 17.94 17.09
N PHE A 44 24.87 18.31 16.28
CA PHE A 44 24.33 17.47 15.21
C PHE A 44 23.64 18.30 14.15
N HIS A 45 23.40 17.70 12.98
CA HIS A 45 22.55 18.25 11.94
C HIS A 45 21.21 17.53 11.90
N LEU A 46 20.13 18.31 11.80
CA LEU A 46 18.77 17.83 11.75
C LEU A 46 18.10 18.21 10.42
N ASP A 47 17.70 17.21 9.64
CA ASP A 47 17.15 17.43 8.30
C ASP A 47 15.72 18.02 8.30
N ARG A 48 14.95 17.82 9.37
CA ARG A 48 13.55 18.28 9.49
C ARG A 48 13.15 18.45 10.94
N ASN A 49 12.21 19.35 11.21
CA ASN A 49 11.76 19.64 12.57
C ASN A 49 11.32 18.36 13.31
N ALA A 50 11.82 18.19 14.52
CA ALA A 50 11.65 16.96 15.28
C ALA A 50 11.67 17.23 16.80
N ASN A 51 11.09 16.30 17.55
CA ASN A 51 11.31 16.20 18.99
C ASN A 51 12.63 15.46 19.21
N ILE A 52 13.55 16.06 19.96
CA ILE A 52 14.89 15.55 20.18
C ILE A 52 15.07 15.14 21.64
N TYR A 53 15.52 13.90 21.85
CA TYR A 53 15.87 13.37 23.17
C TYR A 53 17.30 12.85 23.17
N LEU A 54 18.07 13.24 24.19
CA LEU A 54 19.46 12.84 24.39
C LEU A 54 19.55 11.71 25.42
N TYR A 55 20.42 10.75 25.15
CA TYR A 55 20.74 9.61 26.01
C TYR A 55 22.26 9.49 26.15
N VAL A 56 22.72 8.98 27.28
CA VAL A 56 24.15 8.77 27.57
C VAL A 56 24.42 7.30 27.92
N SER A 57 25.56 6.78 27.48
CA SER A 57 26.10 5.48 27.88
C SER A 57 27.45 5.71 28.57
N THR A 58 27.67 4.96 29.66
CA THR A 58 28.94 4.96 30.42
C THR A 58 29.67 3.62 30.32
N ASP A 59 29.24 2.76 29.40
CA ASP A 59 29.71 1.39 29.19
C ASP A 59 30.07 1.15 27.71
N GLY A 60 30.56 2.17 27.01
CA GLY A 60 31.02 2.04 25.62
C GLY A 60 29.92 1.89 24.58
N GLY A 61 28.66 2.13 24.93
CA GLY A 61 27.50 2.04 24.03
C GLY A 61 26.63 0.79 24.20
N ASP A 62 26.92 -0.07 25.17
CA ASP A 62 26.12 -1.27 25.43
C ASP A 62 24.74 -0.93 26.02
N THR A 63 24.68 0.03 26.96
CA THR A 63 23.42 0.51 27.55
C THR A 63 23.34 2.04 27.55
N PHE A 64 22.16 2.55 27.16
CA PHE A 64 21.89 3.99 27.12
C PHE A 64 20.88 4.38 28.21
N LYS A 65 21.27 5.33 29.05
CA LYS A 65 20.47 5.95 30.11
C LYS A 65 19.88 7.26 29.60
N GLY A 66 18.60 7.48 29.90
CA GLY A 66 17.87 8.70 29.51
C GLY A 66 16.36 8.46 29.37
N PRO A 67 15.62 9.43 28.80
CA PRO A 67 16.11 10.71 28.28
C PRO A 67 16.66 11.61 29.38
N LEU A 68 17.76 12.30 29.10
CA LEU A 68 18.41 13.23 30.03
C LEU A 68 17.51 14.43 30.30
N LYS A 69 17.45 14.90 31.55
CA LYS A 69 16.53 15.97 31.97
C LYS A 69 17.19 17.33 32.08
N ASN A 70 18.46 17.39 32.49
CA ASN A 70 19.24 18.61 32.66
C ASN A 70 20.00 18.96 31.39
N VAL A 71 19.25 19.11 30.30
CA VAL A 71 19.74 19.51 28.98
C VAL A 71 19.20 20.88 28.60
N THR A 72 20.00 21.67 27.90
CA THR A 72 19.65 23.00 27.40
C THR A 72 20.04 23.13 25.92
N GLY A 73 19.44 24.07 25.20
CA GLY A 73 19.64 24.21 23.74
C GLY A 73 18.60 23.42 22.94
N ASP A 74 19.05 22.78 21.86
CA ASP A 74 18.20 22.12 20.85
C ASP A 74 17.73 20.72 21.29
N ALA A 75 17.12 20.64 22.46
CA ALA A 75 16.52 19.43 23.04
C ALA A 75 15.03 19.67 23.38
N GLY A 76 14.22 18.61 23.33
CA GLY A 76 12.79 18.67 23.64
C GLY A 76 11.90 18.71 22.40
N GLU A 77 10.73 19.35 22.50
CA GLU A 77 9.71 19.30 21.45
C GLU A 77 9.95 20.34 20.35
N ASN A 78 9.68 19.97 19.10
CA ASN A 78 9.68 20.83 17.91
C ASN A 78 10.99 21.61 17.65
N VAL A 79 12.14 20.97 17.84
CA VAL A 79 13.46 21.50 17.44
C VAL A 79 13.47 21.77 15.93
N THR A 80 14.01 22.92 15.54
CA THR A 80 14.04 23.36 14.14
C THR A 80 15.16 22.65 13.38
N ALA A 81 14.92 22.33 12.10
CA ALA A 81 15.93 21.77 11.21
C ALA A 81 17.16 22.68 11.07
N GLY A 82 18.33 22.09 10.84
CA GLY A 82 19.60 22.77 10.67
C GLY A 82 20.69 22.25 11.61
N ARG A 83 21.70 23.08 11.90
CA ARG A 83 22.74 22.76 12.89
C ARG A 83 22.20 23.00 14.28
N CYS A 84 22.20 21.94 15.07
CA CYS A 84 21.66 21.92 16.42
C CYS A 84 22.76 21.65 17.44
N ARG A 85 22.57 22.16 18.66
CA ARG A 85 23.48 21.96 19.78
C ARG A 85 22.70 21.78 21.08
N ILE A 86 23.02 20.69 21.79
CA ILE A 86 22.50 20.40 23.12
C ILE A 86 23.66 20.52 24.11
N LEU A 87 23.44 21.27 25.19
CA LEU A 87 24.37 21.35 26.31
C LEU A 87 23.79 20.59 27.50
N TRP A 88 24.50 19.55 27.94
CA TRP A 88 24.12 18.68 29.04
C TRP A 88 24.97 18.94 30.28
N ASP A 89 24.31 18.96 31.45
CA ASP A 89 24.94 19.09 32.76
C ASP A 89 24.96 17.74 33.50
N PRO A 90 26.10 17.03 33.49
CA PRO A 90 26.23 15.73 34.15
C PRO A 90 26.20 15.82 35.67
N ILE A 91 26.61 16.96 36.25
CA ILE A 91 26.61 17.18 37.70
C ILE A 91 25.18 17.33 38.21
N ALA A 92 24.37 18.12 37.52
CA ALA A 92 22.96 18.29 37.84
C ALA A 92 22.12 17.01 37.59
N GLU A 93 22.50 16.18 36.61
CA GLU A 93 21.77 14.94 36.29
C GLU A 93 22.06 13.81 37.30
N TYR A 94 23.34 13.53 37.55
CA TYR A 94 23.77 12.33 38.28
C TYR A 94 24.72 12.61 39.44
N GLY A 95 24.98 13.88 39.78
CA GLY A 95 26.03 14.25 40.74
C GLY A 95 27.43 14.11 40.16
N GLY A 96 27.54 14.03 38.83
CA GLY A 96 28.75 13.72 38.08
C GLY A 96 28.66 12.35 37.42
N ILE A 97 29.50 12.14 36.40
CA ILE A 97 29.64 10.84 35.75
C ILE A 97 31.12 10.47 35.71
N THR A 98 31.39 9.19 35.93
CA THR A 98 32.73 8.61 35.77
C THR A 98 32.56 7.29 35.03
N GLY A 99 33.30 7.11 33.95
CA GLY A 99 33.25 5.90 33.15
C GLY A 99 34.24 5.99 32.00
N ASP A 100 34.78 4.85 31.60
CA ASP A 100 35.62 4.73 30.43
C ASP A 100 34.71 4.61 29.20
N ASN A 101 35.00 5.37 28.14
CA ASN A 101 34.27 5.33 26.86
C ASN A 101 32.80 5.79 26.94
N ILE A 102 32.59 7.07 27.26
CA ILE A 102 31.25 7.70 27.29
C ILE A 102 30.72 7.90 25.87
N CYS A 103 29.50 7.44 25.61
CA CYS A 103 28.83 7.56 24.31
C CYS A 103 27.50 8.31 24.44
N PHE A 104 27.09 9.02 23.39
CA PHE A 104 25.81 9.73 23.34
C PHE A 104 24.94 9.21 22.20
N GLN A 105 23.62 9.12 22.45
CA GLN A 105 22.63 8.76 21.44
C GLN A 105 21.54 9.82 21.38
N ILE A 106 21.27 10.28 20.17
CA ILE A 106 20.21 11.26 19.88
C ILE A 106 19.05 10.51 19.22
N LYS A 107 17.85 10.64 19.78
CA LYS A 107 16.62 10.12 19.17
C LYS A 107 15.75 11.26 18.71
N ALA A 108 15.52 11.32 17.40
CA ALA A 108 14.65 12.29 16.76
C ALA A 108 13.31 11.66 16.39
N TYR A 109 12.21 12.24 16.88
CA TYR A 109 10.85 11.84 16.54
C TYR A 109 10.13 12.96 15.79
N PRO A 110 9.24 12.68 14.83
CA PRO A 110 8.46 13.73 14.17
C PRO A 110 7.67 14.55 15.20
N GLY A 111 7.85 15.88 15.20
CA GLY A 111 7.16 16.79 16.13
C GLY A 111 5.64 16.81 15.92
N LYS A 112 4.87 17.01 17.00
CA LYS A 112 3.39 17.06 16.96
C LYS A 112 2.84 18.35 16.30
N ASP A 113 3.65 19.40 16.12
CA ASP A 113 3.17 20.73 15.70
C ASP A 113 3.38 21.13 14.24
N SER A 114 3.99 20.30 13.38
CA SER A 114 4.02 20.58 11.94
C SER A 114 2.63 20.50 11.26
N ARG A 115 1.56 20.28 12.04
CA ARG A 115 0.16 20.27 11.59
C ARG A 115 -0.80 21.15 12.42
N ARG A 116 -0.35 21.92 13.41
CA ARG A 116 -1.27 22.54 14.40
C ARG A 116 -1.11 24.04 14.72
N LYS A 117 -0.26 24.80 14.03
CA LYS A 117 -0.29 26.28 14.13
C LYS A 117 -1.04 26.93 12.97
N TYR A 118 -2.35 26.76 12.97
CA TYR A 118 -3.35 27.82 12.79
C TYR A 118 -4.67 27.28 13.34
N ALA A 119 -5.28 28.06 14.25
CA ALA A 119 -6.47 27.76 15.07
C ALA A 119 -6.20 26.86 16.31
N SER A 120 -6.41 27.31 17.55
CA SER A 120 -7.28 28.40 18.00
C SER A 120 -7.04 28.86 19.44
N SER A 121 -6.94 30.17 19.61
CA SER A 121 -7.74 30.93 20.57
C SER A 121 -7.72 32.38 20.06
N SER A 122 -8.68 32.89 19.31
CA SER A 122 -10.11 32.97 19.56
C SER A 122 -10.72 33.80 18.41
N SER A 123 -12.01 33.60 18.16
CA SER A 123 -12.90 34.34 17.25
C SER A 123 -12.98 33.89 15.77
N SER A 124 -14.22 33.66 15.37
CA SER A 124 -14.81 33.55 14.02
C SER A 124 -14.68 32.22 13.25
N LYS A 125 -15.79 31.49 13.27
CA LYS A 125 -16.41 30.67 12.20
C LYS A 125 -15.56 30.42 10.95
N SER A 126 -15.18 29.16 10.74
CA SER A 126 -15.25 28.48 9.43
C SER A 126 -14.86 27.01 9.57
N SER A 127 -15.83 26.14 9.29
CA SER A 127 -15.69 24.69 9.15
C SER A 127 -14.60 24.29 8.14
N LYS A 128 -13.70 23.36 8.50
CA LYS A 128 -13.15 22.34 7.58
C LYS A 128 -12.52 21.19 8.38
N SER A 129 -13.18 20.05 8.30
CA SER A 129 -12.83 18.76 8.92
C SER A 129 -11.46 18.28 8.43
N PHE A 130 -10.50 18.15 9.34
CA PHE A 130 -9.20 17.52 9.06
C PHE A 130 -9.42 15.99 9.05
N LYS A 131 -9.67 15.40 7.88
CA LYS A 131 -9.81 13.93 7.70
C LYS A 131 -8.56 13.24 8.27
N ARG A 132 -8.71 12.46 9.34
CA ARG A 132 -7.65 11.56 9.83
C ARG A 132 -7.33 10.55 8.72
N ASN A 133 -6.06 10.47 8.31
CA ASN A 133 -5.59 9.49 7.34
C ASN A 133 -5.59 8.09 7.99
N LYS A 134 -6.66 7.31 7.74
CA LYS A 134 -6.89 6.01 8.39
C LYS A 134 -5.97 4.94 7.79
N PHE A 135 -5.41 4.08 8.64
CA PHE A 135 -4.59 2.95 8.19
C PHE A 135 -5.42 1.82 7.59
N VAL A 136 -6.63 1.60 8.11
CA VAL A 136 -7.61 0.67 7.54
C VAL A 136 -8.72 1.50 6.91
N ARG A 137 -9.04 1.22 5.66
CA ARG A 137 -10.08 1.91 4.88
C ARG A 137 -10.99 0.90 4.22
N PHE A 138 -12.29 1.15 4.28
CA PHE A 138 -13.28 0.31 3.61
C PHE A 138 -13.71 1.01 2.33
N GLY A 139 -13.47 0.35 1.20
CA GLY A 139 -13.79 0.79 -0.14
C GLY A 139 -15.03 0.07 -0.67
N MET A 140 -15.94 0.80 -1.30
CA MET A 140 -17.01 0.22 -2.11
C MET A 140 -17.16 1.04 -3.39
N GLY A 141 -17.45 0.38 -4.50
CA GLY A 141 -17.47 1.05 -5.79
C GLY A 141 -18.44 0.45 -6.80
N ILE A 142 -18.33 1.00 -8.00
CA ILE A 142 -18.99 0.52 -9.20
C ILE A 142 -17.94 0.38 -10.31
N GLY A 143 -18.10 -0.62 -11.16
CA GLY A 143 -17.23 -0.89 -12.29
C GLY A 143 -18.03 -1.21 -13.54
N LEU A 144 -17.50 -0.79 -14.68
CA LEU A 144 -18.00 -1.15 -16.00
C LEU A 144 -16.83 -1.67 -16.83
N GLY A 145 -17.04 -2.75 -17.54
CA GLY A 145 -15.98 -3.37 -18.34
C GLY A 145 -16.50 -4.22 -19.48
N GLY A 146 -15.56 -4.82 -20.19
CA GLY A 146 -15.82 -5.81 -21.22
C GLY A 146 -14.98 -7.06 -20.97
N LEU A 147 -15.62 -8.22 -20.93
CA LEU A 147 -14.94 -9.51 -21.05
C LEU A 147 -14.66 -9.77 -22.53
N MET A 148 -13.39 -9.98 -22.88
CA MET A 148 -12.92 -10.15 -24.26
C MET A 148 -12.79 -11.65 -24.59
N ILE A 149 -13.47 -12.09 -25.65
CA ILE A 149 -13.46 -13.49 -26.14
C ILE A 149 -12.65 -13.54 -27.44
N GLU A 150 -11.63 -14.41 -27.51
CA GLU A 150 -10.66 -14.45 -28.63
C GLU A 150 -11.27 -14.87 -29.96
N ASP A 151 -12.16 -15.86 -29.98
CA ASP A 151 -12.57 -16.51 -31.21
C ASP A 151 -13.60 -15.73 -32.05
N GLU A 152 -14.17 -14.65 -31.53
CA GLU A 152 -15.25 -13.93 -32.23
C GLU A 152 -15.13 -12.38 -32.24
N ASP A 153 -14.05 -11.78 -31.72
CA ASP A 153 -13.96 -10.32 -31.48
C ASP A 153 -15.17 -9.75 -30.72
N LYS A 154 -15.89 -10.60 -29.99
CA LYS A 154 -17.04 -10.22 -29.18
C LYS A 154 -16.59 -9.82 -27.79
N SER A 155 -17.18 -8.75 -27.29
CA SER A 155 -17.05 -8.34 -25.90
C SER A 155 -18.40 -8.45 -25.20
N VAL A 156 -18.39 -9.00 -23.99
CA VAL A 156 -19.58 -9.01 -23.13
C VAL A 156 -19.46 -7.89 -22.13
N LEU A 157 -20.48 -7.03 -22.07
CA LEU A 157 -20.56 -5.97 -21.08
C LEU A 157 -20.61 -6.58 -19.67
N THR A 158 -19.74 -6.08 -18.80
CA THR A 158 -19.65 -6.49 -17.40
C THR A 158 -19.95 -5.29 -16.52
N PHE A 159 -20.91 -5.45 -15.61
CA PHE A 159 -21.15 -4.49 -14.53
C PHE A 159 -20.63 -5.09 -13.23
N SER A 160 -19.84 -4.35 -12.46
CA SER A 160 -19.20 -4.88 -11.25
C SER A 160 -19.45 -3.99 -10.02
N VAL A 161 -19.60 -4.62 -8.87
CA VAL A 161 -19.66 -3.95 -7.56
C VAL A 161 -18.48 -4.46 -6.72
N PRO A 162 -17.33 -3.75 -6.73
CA PRO A 162 -16.19 -4.09 -5.89
C PRO A 162 -16.36 -3.55 -4.47
N MET A 163 -15.99 -4.38 -3.51
CA MET A 163 -15.88 -4.07 -2.10
C MET A 163 -14.47 -4.44 -1.66
N GLU A 164 -13.84 -3.61 -0.84
CA GLU A 164 -12.42 -3.78 -0.53
C GLU A 164 -12.07 -3.27 0.87
N ILE A 165 -11.19 -3.98 1.55
CA ILE A 165 -10.49 -3.50 2.73
C ILE A 165 -9.06 -3.17 2.32
N SER A 166 -8.71 -1.89 2.39
CA SER A 166 -7.33 -1.42 2.14
C SER A 166 -6.60 -1.24 3.46
N LEU A 167 -5.44 -1.90 3.56
CA LEU A 167 -4.46 -1.78 4.63
C LEU A 167 -3.30 -0.92 4.14
N GLY A 168 -3.15 0.23 4.78
CA GLY A 168 -2.12 1.21 4.51
C GLY A 168 -2.70 2.60 4.26
N ARG A 169 -1.90 3.62 4.61
CA ARG A 169 -2.32 5.02 4.55
C ARG A 169 -2.28 5.52 3.11
N VAL A 170 -3.07 6.56 2.81
CA VAL A 170 -3.11 7.16 1.47
C VAL A 170 -1.71 7.63 1.02
N ASP A 171 -0.89 8.13 1.95
CA ASP A 171 0.47 8.63 1.72
C ASP A 171 1.54 7.53 1.74
N GLN A 172 1.18 6.29 2.06
CA GLN A 172 2.11 5.18 2.10
C GLN A 172 2.41 4.68 0.68
N ARG A 173 3.70 4.41 0.42
CA ARG A 173 4.17 3.95 -0.90
C ARG A 173 3.67 2.56 -1.28
N LEU A 174 3.55 1.68 -0.30
CA LEU A 174 3.05 0.32 -0.49
C LEU A 174 1.81 0.12 0.37
N ASN A 175 0.71 -0.24 -0.28
CA ASN A 175 -0.54 -0.62 0.36
C ASN A 175 -0.92 -2.03 -0.05
N PHE A 176 -1.68 -2.69 0.81
CA PHE A 176 -2.26 -3.99 0.52
C PHE A 176 -3.78 -3.86 0.58
N ALA A 177 -4.48 -4.58 -0.28
CA ALA A 177 -5.92 -4.60 -0.31
C ALA A 177 -6.43 -6.02 -0.48
N VAL A 178 -7.53 -6.33 0.18
CA VAL A 178 -8.30 -7.56 -0.06
C VAL A 178 -9.71 -7.13 -0.42
N GLY A 179 -10.23 -7.63 -1.53
CA GLY A 179 -11.55 -7.25 -1.99
C GLY A 179 -12.33 -8.40 -2.61
N GLU A 180 -13.64 -8.22 -2.57
CA GLU A 180 -14.64 -9.03 -3.23
C GLU A 180 -15.24 -8.21 -4.36
N THR A 181 -15.43 -8.81 -5.53
CA THR A 181 -16.10 -8.15 -6.65
C THR A 181 -17.24 -9.02 -7.13
N PHE A 182 -18.44 -8.46 -7.09
CA PHE A 182 -19.64 -9.06 -7.68
C PHE A 182 -19.75 -8.54 -9.11
N SER A 183 -19.56 -9.41 -10.10
CA SER A 183 -19.64 -9.07 -11.51
C SER A 183 -20.87 -9.70 -12.15
N PHE A 184 -21.66 -8.88 -12.82
CA PHE A 184 -22.87 -9.25 -13.53
C PHE A 184 -22.56 -9.19 -15.02
N MET A 185 -22.70 -10.34 -15.67
CA MET A 185 -22.57 -10.52 -17.10
C MET A 185 -23.88 -11.10 -17.62
N LYS A 186 -24.02 -11.15 -18.94
CA LYS A 186 -25.16 -11.84 -19.54
C LYS A 186 -25.19 -13.29 -19.05
N ASN A 187 -26.30 -13.70 -18.43
CA ASN A 187 -26.55 -15.05 -17.92
C ASN A 187 -25.56 -15.58 -16.87
N THR A 188 -24.75 -14.72 -16.25
CA THR A 188 -23.74 -15.16 -15.28
C THR A 188 -23.49 -14.11 -14.21
N VAL A 189 -23.44 -14.58 -12.97
CA VAL A 189 -22.96 -13.81 -11.83
C VAL A 189 -21.63 -14.40 -11.39
N GLN A 190 -20.59 -13.59 -11.35
CA GLN A 190 -19.26 -13.99 -10.95
C GLN A 190 -18.88 -13.29 -9.64
N PHE A 191 -18.39 -14.08 -8.69
CA PHE A 191 -17.87 -13.61 -7.41
C PHE A 191 -16.35 -13.75 -7.45
N THR A 192 -15.62 -12.64 -7.28
CA THR A 192 -14.16 -12.63 -7.38
C THR A 192 -13.53 -12.13 -6.09
N THR A 193 -12.82 -12.99 -5.38
CA THR A 193 -12.02 -12.66 -4.19
C THR A 193 -10.57 -12.42 -4.59
N VAL A 194 -10.00 -11.24 -4.31
CA VAL A 194 -8.64 -10.89 -4.75
C VAL A 194 -7.85 -10.16 -3.68
N GLY A 195 -6.59 -10.54 -3.52
CA GLY A 195 -5.58 -9.75 -2.81
C GLY A 195 -4.74 -8.95 -3.79
N ILE A 196 -4.54 -7.65 -3.54
CA ILE A 196 -3.80 -6.73 -4.42
C ILE A 196 -2.74 -5.98 -3.63
N PHE A 197 -1.51 -5.98 -4.14
CA PHE A 197 -0.45 -5.08 -3.70
C PHE A 197 -0.46 -3.83 -4.56
N ARG A 198 -0.50 -2.65 -3.94
CA ARG A 198 -0.45 -1.36 -4.63
C ARG A 198 0.83 -0.60 -4.33
N LEU A 199 1.52 -0.21 -5.38
CA LEU A 199 2.65 0.69 -5.34
C LEU A 199 2.22 2.08 -5.83
N ARG A 200 2.41 3.08 -4.99
CA ARG A 200 2.21 4.49 -5.34
C ARG A 200 3.45 5.00 -6.07
N ALA A 201 3.29 5.34 -7.35
CA ALA A 201 4.39 5.85 -8.17
C ALA A 201 4.56 7.37 -8.03
N PHE A 202 3.45 8.12 -7.90
CA PHE A 202 3.41 9.59 -7.75
C PHE A 202 2.29 10.01 -6.78
N GLU A 203 2.14 11.31 -6.50
CA GLU A 203 1.22 11.81 -5.47
C GLU A 203 -0.22 11.28 -5.57
N LEU A 204 -0.74 11.07 -6.78
CA LEU A 204 -2.11 10.57 -7.00
C LEU A 204 -2.16 9.19 -7.65
N MET A 205 -1.10 8.75 -8.32
CA MET A 205 -1.15 7.53 -9.14
C MET A 205 -0.62 6.30 -8.40
N TYR A 206 -1.28 5.17 -8.62
CA TYR A 206 -0.81 3.87 -8.17
C TYR A 206 -0.90 2.83 -9.28
N ILE A 207 -0.06 1.81 -9.17
CA ILE A 207 -0.18 0.55 -9.91
C ILE A 207 -0.39 -0.57 -8.91
N GLY A 208 -1.19 -1.56 -9.27
CA GLY A 208 -1.50 -2.70 -8.42
C GLY A 208 -1.40 -3.99 -9.19
N VAL A 209 -0.95 -5.04 -8.51
CA VAL A 209 -0.96 -6.41 -9.03
C VAL A 209 -1.45 -7.35 -7.95
N GLY A 210 -2.21 -8.35 -8.36
CA GLY A 210 -2.87 -9.25 -7.43
C GLY A 210 -3.29 -10.56 -8.05
N GLY A 211 -3.81 -11.42 -7.20
CA GLY A 211 -4.33 -12.72 -7.60
C GLY A 211 -5.43 -13.17 -6.65
N GLY A 212 -6.24 -14.10 -7.12
CA GLY A 212 -7.46 -14.45 -6.45
C GLY A 212 -8.17 -15.66 -7.04
N LEU A 213 -9.43 -15.80 -6.62
CA LEU A 213 -10.33 -16.87 -7.03
C LEU A 213 -11.63 -16.26 -7.55
N ASN A 214 -12.20 -16.88 -8.56
CA ASN A 214 -13.55 -16.63 -9.03
C ASN A 214 -14.44 -17.82 -8.73
N ILE A 215 -15.70 -17.53 -8.42
CA ILE A 215 -16.80 -18.48 -8.43
C ILE A 215 -17.81 -17.96 -9.44
N ASN A 216 -18.12 -18.74 -10.47
CA ASN A 216 -19.13 -18.40 -11.46
C ASN A 216 -20.43 -19.12 -11.14
N VAL A 217 -21.55 -18.39 -11.17
CA VAL A 217 -22.89 -18.91 -11.03
C VAL A 217 -23.65 -18.63 -12.32
N TYR A 218 -24.02 -19.68 -13.03
CA TYR A 218 -24.75 -19.59 -14.28
C TYR A 218 -26.25 -19.53 -14.02
N THR A 219 -26.94 -18.62 -14.70
CA THR A 219 -28.38 -18.38 -14.47
C THR A 219 -29.28 -18.95 -15.56
N SER A 220 -28.71 -19.60 -16.58
CA SER A 220 -29.44 -20.29 -17.66
C SER A 220 -28.92 -21.73 -17.84
N PRO A 221 -29.74 -22.67 -18.33
CA PRO A 221 -29.31 -24.03 -18.66
C PRO A 221 -28.22 -24.07 -19.73
N GLU A 222 -28.26 -23.13 -20.65
CA GLU A 222 -27.22 -22.90 -21.66
C GLU A 222 -25.93 -22.33 -21.04
N GLY A 223 -25.95 -21.83 -19.80
CA GLY A 223 -24.81 -21.15 -19.18
C GLY A 223 -24.36 -19.87 -19.91
N PHE A 224 -23.21 -19.30 -19.50
CA PHE A 224 -22.55 -18.18 -20.22
C PHE A 224 -22.21 -18.55 -21.66
N LEU A 225 -21.87 -19.83 -21.88
CA LEU A 225 -21.20 -20.32 -23.08
C LEU A 225 -22.14 -21.04 -24.07
N GLY A 226 -23.34 -21.46 -23.69
CA GLY A 226 -24.23 -22.25 -24.57
C GLY A 226 -24.81 -21.47 -25.73
N GLN A 227 -24.62 -20.15 -25.78
CA GLN A 227 -24.91 -19.34 -26.95
C GLN A 227 -23.68 -19.15 -27.88
N TYR A 228 -22.49 -19.52 -27.41
CA TYR A 228 -21.21 -19.43 -28.14
C TYR A 228 -20.72 -20.81 -28.58
N LEU A 229 -21.02 -21.84 -27.80
CA LEU A 229 -20.83 -23.23 -28.13
C LEU A 229 -21.93 -23.64 -29.13
N ASP A 230 -21.64 -23.59 -30.43
CA ASP A 230 -22.38 -24.35 -31.46
C ASP A 230 -22.01 -25.83 -31.34
N VAL A 231 -22.13 -26.36 -30.13
CA VAL A 231 -21.82 -27.75 -29.83
C VAL A 231 -23.10 -28.51 -30.08
N ASP A 232 -23.03 -29.44 -31.04
CA ASP A 232 -24.06 -30.43 -31.35
C ASP A 232 -24.53 -31.05 -30.03
N THR A 233 -25.74 -30.65 -29.61
CA THR A 233 -26.28 -30.91 -28.26
C THR A 233 -26.48 -32.39 -27.96
N ASP A 234 -26.31 -33.24 -28.97
CA ASP A 234 -26.52 -34.69 -28.91
C ASP A 234 -25.39 -35.44 -28.18
N ASN A 235 -24.22 -34.84 -27.96
CA ASN A 235 -23.12 -35.48 -27.20
C ASN A 235 -22.78 -34.79 -25.87
N VAL A 236 -23.37 -33.63 -25.58
CA VAL A 236 -23.24 -32.98 -24.26
C VAL A 236 -24.35 -33.43 -23.32
N SER A 237 -25.49 -33.91 -23.86
CA SER A 237 -26.54 -34.55 -23.08
C SER A 237 -26.00 -35.68 -22.21
N ASP A 238 -25.08 -36.50 -22.73
CA ASP A 238 -24.54 -37.65 -21.99
C ASP A 238 -23.55 -37.26 -20.87
N LEU A 239 -23.04 -36.02 -20.85
CA LEU A 239 -22.27 -35.49 -19.72
C LEU A 239 -23.15 -34.77 -18.68
N ILE A 240 -24.38 -34.38 -19.07
CA ILE A 240 -25.30 -33.55 -18.28
C ILE A 240 -26.47 -34.38 -17.71
N ASP A 241 -26.73 -35.58 -18.21
CA ASP A 241 -27.90 -36.40 -17.83
C ASP A 241 -27.81 -37.08 -16.45
N THR A 242 -26.82 -36.72 -15.64
CA THR A 242 -26.72 -37.19 -14.25
C THR A 242 -26.45 -36.03 -13.30
N HIS A 243 -27.34 -35.02 -13.26
CA HIS A 243 -27.88 -34.51 -11.99
C HIS A 243 -28.93 -33.42 -12.19
N GLU A 244 -29.99 -33.54 -11.40
CA GLU A 244 -31.07 -32.56 -11.19
C GLU A 244 -30.58 -31.11 -11.14
N MET A 245 -31.36 -30.22 -11.76
CA MET A 245 -31.29 -28.76 -11.70
C MET A 245 -30.69 -28.21 -10.40
N MET A 246 -29.38 -27.94 -10.34
CA MET A 246 -28.76 -27.09 -9.32
C MET A 246 -27.44 -26.50 -9.83
N PHE A 247 -27.37 -25.16 -9.85
CA PHE A 247 -26.17 -24.33 -9.64
C PHE A 247 -24.81 -25.02 -9.84
N ASP A 248 -24.41 -25.26 -11.09
CA ASP A 248 -23.02 -25.67 -11.34
C ASP A 248 -22.11 -24.46 -11.10
N SER A 249 -21.25 -24.57 -10.08
CA SER A 249 -20.39 -23.47 -9.63
C SER A 249 -18.95 -23.80 -10.01
N LEU A 250 -18.42 -23.05 -10.98
CA LEU A 250 -17.05 -23.24 -11.45
C LEU A 250 -16.10 -22.33 -10.66
N ILE A 251 -15.16 -22.94 -9.93
CA ILE A 251 -14.07 -22.25 -9.25
C ILE A 251 -12.89 -22.11 -10.21
N SER A 252 -12.37 -20.90 -10.39
CA SER A 252 -11.16 -20.64 -11.19
C SER A 252 -10.22 -19.66 -10.51
N GLY A 253 -8.93 -19.72 -10.80
CA GLY A 253 -7.99 -18.69 -10.37
C GLY A 253 -8.11 -17.42 -11.21
N ALA A 254 -7.66 -16.29 -10.69
CA ALA A 254 -7.51 -15.04 -11.44
C ALA A 254 -6.20 -14.32 -11.09
N VAL A 255 -5.66 -13.58 -12.05
CA VAL A 255 -4.67 -12.52 -11.82
C VAL A 255 -5.24 -11.18 -12.24
N ILE A 256 -4.90 -10.13 -11.50
CA ILE A 256 -5.33 -8.77 -11.78
C ILE A 256 -4.13 -7.84 -11.85
N ALA A 257 -4.19 -6.90 -12.78
CA ALA A 257 -3.38 -5.70 -12.80
C ALA A 257 -4.31 -4.49 -12.76
N GLU A 258 -3.98 -3.47 -11.97
CA GLU A 258 -4.73 -2.22 -11.94
C GLU A 258 -3.78 -1.02 -12.01
N ALA A 259 -4.25 0.06 -12.64
CA ALA A 259 -3.61 1.35 -12.62
C ALA A 259 -4.68 2.38 -12.27
N GLY A 260 -4.42 3.22 -11.28
CA GLY A 260 -5.46 4.10 -10.75
C GLY A 260 -4.96 5.44 -10.22
N LEU A 261 -5.92 6.31 -9.99
CA LEU A 261 -5.78 7.65 -9.43
C LEU A 261 -6.55 7.72 -8.11
N THR A 262 -5.87 8.07 -7.03
CA THR A 262 -6.49 8.38 -5.73
C THR A 262 -6.80 9.87 -5.63
N LEU A 263 -8.08 10.20 -5.49
CA LEU A 263 -8.64 11.53 -5.36
C LEU A 263 -9.36 11.66 -4.00
N ASP A 264 -8.63 12.05 -2.97
CA ASP A 264 -9.10 12.12 -1.56
C ASP A 264 -9.66 10.78 -1.06
N SER A 265 -10.98 10.61 -1.06
CA SER A 265 -11.67 9.37 -0.67
C SER A 265 -12.02 8.49 -1.85
N PHE A 266 -11.76 8.90 -3.09
CA PHE A 266 -12.12 8.12 -4.28
C PHE A 266 -10.88 7.53 -4.94
N ASP A 267 -10.99 6.30 -5.44
CA ASP A 267 -10.04 5.75 -6.41
C ASP A 267 -10.76 5.53 -7.74
N LEU A 268 -10.20 6.07 -8.82
CA LEU A 268 -10.56 5.72 -10.20
C LEU A 268 -9.50 4.79 -10.76
N ALA A 269 -9.87 3.57 -11.16
CA ALA A 269 -8.93 2.53 -11.57
C ALA A 269 -9.31 1.91 -12.91
N LEU A 270 -8.32 1.76 -13.79
CA LEU A 270 -8.38 0.84 -14.93
C LEU A 270 -7.83 -0.52 -14.47
N ASN A 271 -8.56 -1.59 -14.73
CA ASN A 271 -8.25 -2.94 -14.29
C ASN A 271 -8.20 -3.85 -15.50
N TYR A 272 -7.24 -4.77 -15.50
CA TYR A 272 -7.18 -5.90 -16.39
C TYR A 272 -7.13 -7.17 -15.54
N LYS A 273 -8.11 -8.05 -15.71
CA LYS A 273 -8.21 -9.31 -15.01
C LYS A 273 -8.13 -10.46 -16.00
N TYR A 274 -7.22 -11.40 -15.77
CA TYR A 274 -7.15 -12.65 -16.53
C TYR A 274 -7.65 -13.79 -15.65
N ASP A 275 -8.67 -14.50 -16.12
CA ASP A 275 -9.25 -15.65 -15.44
C ASP A 275 -8.62 -16.93 -16.00
N PHE A 276 -8.06 -17.79 -15.15
CA PHE A 276 -7.47 -19.08 -15.55
C PHE A 276 -8.54 -20.15 -15.86
N MET A 277 -9.74 -19.74 -16.29
CA MET A 277 -10.77 -20.67 -16.71
C MET A 277 -10.27 -21.41 -17.95
N ASN A 278 -10.13 -22.74 -17.82
CA ASN A 278 -9.86 -23.60 -18.95
C ASN A 278 -11.20 -24.02 -19.55
N ILE A 279 -11.64 -23.29 -20.57
CA ILE A 279 -12.81 -23.67 -21.37
C ILE A 279 -12.23 -24.39 -22.60
N PRO A 280 -12.45 -25.69 -22.77
CA PRO A 280 -12.09 -26.37 -24.01
C PRO A 280 -12.75 -25.59 -25.16
N GLU A 281 -11.98 -25.29 -26.21
CA GLU A 281 -12.40 -24.59 -27.44
C GLU A 281 -12.40 -23.04 -27.45
N TYR A 282 -12.20 -22.36 -26.32
CA TYR A 282 -12.13 -20.88 -26.29
C TYR A 282 -10.95 -20.34 -25.50
N THR A 283 -10.24 -19.36 -26.09
CA THR A 283 -9.20 -18.62 -25.35
C THR A 283 -9.77 -17.31 -24.80
N LEU A 284 -9.86 -17.18 -23.49
CA LEU A 284 -10.28 -15.93 -22.84
C LEU A 284 -9.11 -14.95 -22.79
N LYS A 285 -9.30 -13.71 -23.30
CA LYS A 285 -8.30 -12.63 -23.21
C LYS A 285 -8.39 -11.83 -21.92
N GLY A 286 -9.34 -12.16 -21.04
CA GLY A 286 -9.56 -11.47 -19.79
C GLY A 286 -10.56 -10.32 -19.87
N THR A 287 -10.78 -9.66 -18.75
CA THR A 287 -11.73 -8.55 -18.57
C THR A 287 -10.96 -7.25 -18.42
N VAL A 288 -11.30 -6.24 -19.21
CA VAL A 288 -10.86 -4.85 -19.00
C VAL A 288 -12.02 -4.08 -18.36
N SER A 289 -11.78 -3.41 -17.23
CA SER A 289 -12.82 -2.62 -16.55
C SER A 289 -12.30 -1.31 -15.98
N VAL A 290 -13.16 -0.30 -15.99
CA VAL A 290 -12.96 0.95 -15.26
C VAL A 290 -13.82 0.92 -14.01
N THR A 291 -13.22 1.25 -12.87
CA THR A 291 -13.85 1.18 -11.57
C THR A 291 -13.70 2.50 -10.83
N LEU A 292 -14.78 2.96 -10.20
CA LEU A 292 -14.78 4.07 -9.26
C LEU A 292 -15.10 3.52 -7.85
N LYS A 293 -14.17 3.66 -6.91
CA LYS A 293 -14.31 3.21 -5.51
C LYS A 293 -14.32 4.41 -4.57
N TYR A 294 -15.16 4.37 -3.54
CA TYR A 294 -15.18 5.34 -2.43
C TYR A 294 -14.72 4.66 -1.14
N TYR A 295 -13.77 5.30 -0.45
CA TYR A 295 -13.17 4.84 0.80
C TYR A 295 -13.60 5.71 1.99
N PHE A 296 -14.11 5.06 3.04
CA PHE A 296 -14.53 5.68 4.30
C PHE A 296 -13.82 5.13 5.54
#